data_AF-A0AAD3MZ75-F1
#
_entry.id   AF-A0AAD3MZ75-F1
#
_cell.length_a   1.000
_cell.length_b   1.000
_cell.length_c   1.000
_cell.angle_alpha   90.00
_cell.angle_beta   90.00
_cell.angle_gamma   90.00
#
_symmetry.space_group_name_H-M   'P 1'
#
loop_
_entity.id
_entity.type
_entity.pdbx_description
1 polymer ?
#
loop_
_entity_poly.entity_id
_entity_poly.type
_entity_poly.pdbx_seq_one_letter_code
_entity_poly.pdbx_strand_id
1 'polypeptide(L)' 'MNAGGQQNPDSLRYKYNFIADVVEKIAPAVVHIELYRKMIFSKREVAVASGLGLLCQRTGLIVTNATPRGCQ' A
#
# COMPACT_ATOMS: atom_id res chain seq x y z
N MET A 1 18.37 25.70 -0.88
CA MET A 1 18.12 24.33 -0.39
C MET A 1 17.66 23.48 -1.57
N ASN A 2 18.56 22.74 -2.20
CA ASN A 2 18.21 21.77 -3.24
C ASN A 2 18.99 20.49 -2.94
N ALA A 3 18.36 19.57 -2.21
CA ALA A 3 18.91 18.25 -1.90
C ALA A 3 18.62 17.28 -3.07
N GLY A 4 18.98 17.67 -4.29
CA GLY A 4 19.04 16.76 -5.42
C GLY A 4 20.32 15.97 -5.31
N GLY A 5 20.27 14.81 -4.63
CA GLY A 5 21.42 13.93 -4.48
C GLY A 5 22.04 13.64 -5.85
N GLN A 6 23.29 14.05 -6.05
CA GLN A 6 24.06 13.78 -7.25
C GLN A 6 24.08 12.26 -7.47
N GLN A 7 23.26 11.77 -8.41
CA GLN A 7 23.28 10.38 -8.83
C GLN A 7 24.54 10.18 -9.66
N ASN A 8 25.63 9.81 -8.99
CA ASN A 8 26.82 9.35 -9.67
C ASN A 8 26.50 7.98 -10.30
N PRO A 9 26.47 7.85 -11.64
CA PRO A 9 26.09 6.62 -12.33
C PRO A 9 27.02 5.44 -12.00
N ASP A 10 28.24 5.70 -11.52
CA ASP A 10 29.21 4.70 -11.08
C ASP A 10 29.05 4.28 -9.61
N SER A 11 28.09 4.86 -8.88
CA SER A 11 27.87 4.48 -7.49
C SER A 11 27.22 3.10 -7.37
N LEU A 12 27.69 2.29 -6.41
CA LEU A 12 27.10 0.99 -6.08
C LEU A 12 25.59 1.11 -5.75
N ARG A 13 25.16 2.27 -5.25
CA ARG A 13 23.75 2.58 -4.96
C ARG A 13 22.90 2.69 -6.23
N TYR A 14 23.44 3.22 -7.33
CA TYR A 14 22.73 3.25 -8.61
C TYR A 14 22.71 1.86 -9.27
N LYS A 15 23.80 1.10 -9.13
CA LYS A 15 23.95 -0.21 -9.78
C LYS A 15 23.11 -1.33 -9.16
N TYR A 16 22.90 -1.31 -7.84
CA TYR A 16 22.32 -2.47 -7.13
C TYR A 16 20.98 -2.20 -6.43
N ASN A 17 20.42 -0.99 -6.51
CA ASN A 17 19.20 -0.65 -5.78
C ASN A 17 17.91 -0.86 -6.61
N PHE A 18 17.81 -1.99 -7.32
CA PHE A 18 16.67 -2.32 -8.18
C PHE A 18 15.34 -2.40 -7.42
N ILE A 19 15.36 -2.68 -6.11
CA ILE A 19 14.16 -2.69 -5.27
C ILE A 19 13.53 -1.30 -5.23
N ALA A 20 14.33 -0.23 -5.15
CA ALA A 20 13.80 1.13 -5.14
C ALA A 20 13.07 1.46 -6.45
N ASP A 21 13.65 1.06 -7.59
CA ASP A 21 13.04 1.27 -8.91
C ASP A 21 11.73 0.49 -9.07
N VAL A 22 11.66 -0.71 -8.50
CA VAL A 22 10.42 -1.52 -8.50
C VAL A 22 9.38 -0.87 -7.60
N VAL A 23 9.75 -0.48 -6.38
CA VAL A 23 8.85 0.18 -5.42
C VAL A 23 8.30 1.47 -6.01
N GLU A 24 9.11 2.29 -6.65
CA GLU A 24 8.66 3.52 -7.30
C GLU A 24 7.56 3.27 -8.35
N LYS A 25 7.67 2.16 -9.09
CA LYS A 25 6.65 1.77 -10.09
C LYS A 25 5.38 1.19 -9.48
N ILE A 26 5.48 0.39 -8.43
CA ILE A 26 4.31 -0.31 -7.84
C ILE A 26 3.61 0.48 -6.74
N ALA A 27 4.32 1.38 -6.06
CA ALA A 27 3.79 2.18 -4.95
C ALA A 27 2.43 2.84 -5.22
N PRO A 28 2.18 3.48 -6.37
CA PRO A 28 0.87 4.10 -6.63
C PRO A 28 -0.28 3.10 -6.80
N ALA A 29 0.00 1.82 -7.06
CA ALA A 29 -1.02 0.78 -7.21
C ALA A 29 -1.32 0.02 -5.90
N VAL A 30 -0.49 0.20 -4.86
CA VAL A 30 -0.72 -0.42 -3.55
C VAL A 30 -1.70 0.42 -2.76
N VAL A 31 -2.74 -0.21 -2.21
CA VAL A 31 -3.78 0.46 -1.42
C VAL A 31 -3.87 -0.14 -0.02
N HIS A 32 -4.17 0.70 0.96
CA HIS A 32 -4.49 0.30 2.32
C HIS A 32 -6.02 0.19 2.47
N ILE A 33 -6.47 -0.92 3.06
CA ILE A 33 -7.88 -1.27 3.20
C ILE A 33 -8.19 -1.45 4.69
N GLU A 34 -9.20 -0.76 5.17
CA GLU A 34 -9.71 -0.91 6.54
C GLU A 34 -11.17 -1.35 6.51
N LEU A 35 -11.49 -2.34 7.35
CA LEU A 35 -12.86 -2.81 7.54
C LEU A 35 -13.43 -2.20 8.81
N TYR A 36 -14.58 -1.53 8.70
CA TYR A 36 -15.27 -0.94 9.84
C TYR A 36 -16.55 -1.73 10.18
N ARG A 37 -16.83 -1.86 11.48
CA ARG A 37 -18.09 -2.39 12.01
C ARG A 37 -18.82 -1.29 12.78
N LYS A 38 -20.10 -1.12 12.48
CA LYS A 38 -20.96 -0.18 13.18
C LYS A 38 -21.44 -0.77 14.51
N MET A 39 -21.22 -0.04 15.60
CA MET A 39 -21.77 -0.38 16.91
C MET A 39 -23.27 -0.11 16.94
N ILE A 40 -24.04 -1.10 17.38
CA ILE A 40 -25.52 -1.09 17.38
C ILE A 40 -26.06 -0.01 18.32
N PHE A 41 -25.40 0.23 19.45
CA PHE A 41 -25.89 1.15 20.49
C PHE A 41 -25.36 2.57 20.36
N SER A 42 -24.13 2.76 19.89
CA SER A 42 -23.47 4.07 19.87
C SER A 42 -23.43 4.71 18.49
N LYS A 43 -23.91 4.03 17.43
CA LYS A 43 -23.77 4.42 16.01
C LYS A 43 -22.34 4.73 15.56
N ARG A 44 -21.33 4.48 16.41
CA ARG A 44 -19.91 4.68 16.11
C ARG A 44 -19.41 3.54 15.21
N GLU A 45 -18.54 3.88 14.28
CA GLU A 45 -17.82 2.91 13.47
C GLU A 45 -16.48 2.61 14.12
N VAL A 46 -16.13 1.32 14.19
CA VAL A 46 -14.87 0.85 14.77
C VAL A 46 -14.15 0.00 13.74
N ALA A 47 -12.88 0.26 13.52
CA ALA A 47 -12.03 -0.56 12.67
C ALA A 47 -11.88 -1.96 13.29
N VAL A 48 -12.20 -2.99 12.51
CA VAL A 48 -12.16 -4.40 12.94
C VAL A 48 -11.12 -5.23 12.20
N ALA A 49 -10.61 -4.74 11.06
CA ALA A 49 -9.51 -5.36 10.35
C ALA A 49 -8.78 -4.35 9.47
N SER A 50 -7.49 -4.60 9.24
CA SER A 50 -6.61 -3.83 8.37
C SER A 50 -5.94 -4.77 7.38
N GLY A 51 -5.76 -4.32 6.13
CA GLY A 51 -5.20 -5.11 5.06
C GLY A 51 -4.61 -4.27 3.94
N LEU A 52 -3.93 -4.93 3.02
CA LEU A 52 -3.35 -4.31 1.83
C LEU A 52 -3.96 -4.95 0.59
N GLY A 53 -4.15 -4.13 -0.44
CA GLY A 53 -4.62 -4.57 -1.75
C GLY A 53 -3.82 -3.95 -2.88
N LEU A 54 -4.07 -4.44 -4.09
CA LEU A 54 -3.49 -3.93 -5.32
C LEU A 54 -4.60 -3.48 -6.26
N LEU A 55 -4.48 -2.26 -6.79
CA LEU A 55 -5.33 -1.75 -7.85
C LEU A 55 -4.94 -2.41 -9.18
N CYS A 56 -5.84 -3.24 -9.71
CA CYS A 56 -5.57 -4.00 -10.94
C CYS A 56 -6.14 -3.34 -12.20
N GLN A 57 -7.10 -2.42 -12.06
CA GLN A 57 -7.75 -1.78 -13.20
C GLN A 57 -8.09 -0.32 -12.92
N ARG A 58 -8.03 0.52 -13.96
CA ARG A 58 -8.40 1.95 -13.91
C ARG A 58 -9.85 2.21 -13.46
N THR A 59 -10.72 1.21 -13.59
CA THR A 59 -12.12 1.28 -13.13
C THR A 59 -12.27 1.14 -11.61
N GLY A 60 -11.17 0.92 -10.87
CA GLY A 60 -11.21 0.79 -9.40
C GLY A 60 -11.27 -0.67 -8.90
N LEU A 61 -10.97 -1.66 -9.74
CA LEU A 61 -10.91 -3.06 -9.29
C LEU A 61 -9.68 -3.30 -8.42
N ILE A 62 -9.90 -3.71 -7.16
CA ILE A 62 -8.85 -4.02 -6.19
C ILE A 62 -8.82 -5.54 -5.94
N VAL A 63 -7.62 -6.12 -6.01
CA VAL A 63 -7.36 -7.50 -5.59
C VAL A 63 -6.76 -7.48 -4.19
N THR A 64 -7.31 -8.29 -3.29
CA THR A 64 -6.84 -8.49 -1.93
C THR A 64 -6.94 -9.97 -1.57
N ASN A 65 -6.23 -10.38 -0.51
CA ASN A 65 -6.43 -11.71 0.05
C ASN A 65 -7.88 -11.90 0.52
N ALA A 66 -8.38 -13.12 0.40
CA ALA A 66 -9.64 -13.52 1.01
C ALA A 66 -9.36 -14.03 2.43
N THR A 67 -9.21 -13.13 3.40
CA THR A 67 -9.12 -13.54 4.80
C THR A 67 -10.51 -13.97 5.28
N PRO A 68 -10.70 -15.18 5.83
CA PRO A 68 -11.95 -15.57 6.47
C PRO A 68 -12.30 -14.53 7.53
N ARG A 69 -13.48 -13.91 7.42
CA ARG A 69 -13.96 -12.92 8.39
C ARG A 69 -14.07 -13.59 9.76
N GLY A 70 -13.03 -13.48 10.60
CA GLY A 70 -13.00 -14.19 11.87
C GLY A 70 -11.78 -14.02 12.77
N CYS A 71 -10.72 -13.32 12.36
CA CYS A 71 -9.66 -12.99 13.32
C CYS A 71 -10.10 -11.79 14.17
N GLN A 72 -10.54 -12.12 15.39
CA GLN A 72 -10.45 -11.25 16.57
C GLN A 72 -8.99 -10.93 16.87
#